data_AF-A0A968UMB3-F1
#
_entry.id   AF-A0A968UMB3-F1
#
_cell.length_a   1.000
_cell.length_b   1.000
_cell.length_c   1.000
_cell.angle_alpha   90.00
_cell.angle_beta   90.00
_cell.angle_gamma   90.00
#
_symmetry.space_group_name_H-M   'P 1'
#
loop_
_entity.id
_entity.type
_entity.pdbx_description
1 polymer ?
#
loop_
_entity_poly.entity_id
_entity_poly.type
_entity_poly.pdbx_seq_one_letter_code
_entity_poly.pdbx_strand_id
1 'polypeptide(L)'
;MNSFIKKIRDLERKLSSEKGNFSFFALVELQDFQNEWDVLVSASWLPSRETDAISVITDSIFEILDKDELLQLSRVIILNADEPFIKEVVKKSCGREALSDVFINGLEIRNMYIFSNQKKYENVISLQERNRKTVHQDFEERYRNVG
;
A
#
# COMPACT_ATOMS: atom_id res chain seq x y z
N MET A 1 14.46 -8.64 -4.57
CA MET A 1 13.86 -7.48 -3.91
C MET A 1 14.97 -6.77 -3.15
N ASN A 2 15.07 -5.45 -3.27
CA ASN A 2 16.12 -4.65 -2.62
C ASN A 2 16.10 -4.87 -1.08
N SER A 3 17.28 -4.91 -0.44
CA SER A 3 17.44 -5.05 1.02
C SER A 3 16.58 -4.04 1.77
N PHE A 4 16.66 -2.77 1.36
CA PHE A 4 15.91 -1.66 1.94
C PHE A 4 14.40 -1.92 1.96
N ILE A 5 13.81 -2.21 0.79
CA ILE A 5 12.36 -2.48 0.64
C ILE A 5 11.95 -3.67 1.52
N LYS A 6 12.78 -4.71 1.61
CA LYS A 6 12.50 -5.88 2.44
C LYS A 6 12.47 -5.52 3.93
N LYS A 7 13.46 -4.75 4.41
CA LYS A 7 13.50 -4.29 5.80
C LYS A 7 12.29 -3.43 6.17
N ILE A 8 11.89 -2.50 5.30
CA ILE A 8 10.68 -1.69 5.51
C ILE A 8 9.41 -2.56 5.53
N ARG A 9 9.30 -3.56 4.67
CA ARG A 9 8.18 -4.52 4.70
C ARG A 9 8.15 -5.32 6.00
N ASP A 10 9.31 -5.78 6.48
CA ASP A 10 9.41 -6.54 7.72
C ASP A 10 9.08 -5.65 8.93
N LEU A 11 9.44 -4.36 8.89
CA LEU A 11 9.02 -3.36 9.87
C LEU A 11 7.51 -3.16 9.89
N GLU A 12 6.87 -3.02 8.73
CA GLU A 12 5.41 -2.89 8.64
C GLU A 12 4.73 -4.08 9.34
N ARG A 13 5.18 -5.31 9.08
CA ARG A 13 4.64 -6.52 9.71
C ARG A 13 4.85 -6.56 11.22
N LYS A 14 6.03 -6.16 11.68
CA LYS A 14 6.36 -6.05 13.11
C LYS A 14 5.41 -5.07 13.80
N LEU A 15 5.31 -3.85 13.29
CA LEU A 15 4.45 -2.80 13.87
C LEU A 15 2.97 -3.18 13.81
N SER A 16 2.53 -3.79 12.70
CA SER A 16 1.16 -4.30 12.58
C SER A 16 0.82 -5.33 13.65
N SER A 17 1.80 -6.17 14.02
CA SER A 17 1.63 -7.21 15.05
C SER A 17 1.67 -6.66 16.48
N GLU A 18 2.45 -5.61 16.72
CA GLU A 18 2.65 -5.01 18.05
C GLU A 18 1.59 -3.96 18.41
N LYS A 19 1.20 -3.11 17.44
CA LYS A 19 0.35 -1.92 17.66
C LYS A 19 -1.01 -2.01 16.97
N GLY A 20 -1.13 -2.85 15.95
CA GLY A 20 -2.33 -3.03 15.14
C GLY A 20 -2.12 -2.69 13.67
N ASN A 21 -3.02 -3.12 12.81
CA ASN A 21 -2.87 -3.02 11.35
C ASN A 21 -2.84 -1.56 10.85
N PHE A 22 -2.04 -1.31 9.81
CA PHE A 22 -2.08 -0.04 9.07
C PHE A 22 -3.29 0.06 8.15
N SER A 23 -3.90 1.24 8.12
CA SER A 23 -4.86 1.66 7.10
C SER A 23 -4.21 1.79 5.72
N PHE A 24 -2.96 2.23 5.68
CA PHE A 24 -2.15 2.28 4.47
C PHE A 24 -0.68 2.29 4.86
N PHE A 25 0.12 1.51 4.15
CA PHE A 25 1.58 1.55 4.27
C PHE A 25 2.19 1.32 2.90
N ALA A 26 2.92 2.30 2.40
CA ALA A 26 3.61 2.21 1.14
C ALA A 26 4.98 2.89 1.15
N LEU A 27 5.82 2.45 0.21
CA LEU A 27 7.08 3.07 -0.14
C LEU A 27 6.95 3.67 -1.53
N VAL A 28 7.40 4.91 -1.73
CA VAL A 28 7.23 5.65 -2.99
C VAL A 28 8.54 6.26 -3.44
N GLU A 29 8.92 6.04 -4.69
CA GLU A 29 10.01 6.71 -5.39
C GLU A 29 9.40 7.55 -6.51
N LEU A 30 9.66 8.86 -6.47
CA LEU A 30 9.19 9.80 -7.47
C LEU A 30 10.08 9.77 -8.71
N GLN A 31 9.54 10.19 -9.85
CA GLN A 31 10.25 10.13 -11.12
C GLN A 31 11.52 10.99 -11.14
N ASP A 32 11.47 12.15 -10.48
CA ASP A 32 12.56 13.13 -10.41
C ASP A 32 13.68 12.76 -9.41
N PHE A 33 13.41 11.85 -8.48
CA PHE A 33 14.33 11.54 -7.36
C PHE A 33 14.66 10.06 -7.35
N GLN A 34 15.77 9.69 -8.00
CA GLN A 34 16.19 8.29 -8.10
C GLN A 34 16.88 7.82 -6.82
N ASN A 35 16.52 6.62 -6.36
CA ASN A 35 17.00 5.99 -5.12
C ASN A 35 16.65 6.78 -3.84
N GLU A 36 15.68 7.70 -3.92
CA GLU A 36 15.11 8.40 -2.77
C GLU A 36 13.68 7.93 -2.56
N TRP A 37 13.40 7.44 -1.35
CA TRP A 37 12.12 6.82 -1.01
C TRP A 37 11.41 7.61 0.08
N ASP A 38 10.13 7.88 -0.17
CA ASP A 38 9.19 8.36 0.82
C ASP A 38 8.44 7.17 1.42
N VAL A 39 8.27 7.18 2.74
CA VAL A 39 7.42 6.22 3.47
C VAL A 39 6.09 6.88 3.77
N LEU A 40 5.00 6.31 3.25
CA LEU A 40 3.65 6.82 3.43
C LEU A 40 2.88 5.90 4.37
N VAL A 41 2.32 6.46 5.44
CA VAL A 41 1.72 5.68 6.52
C VAL A 41 0.36 6.24 6.91
N SER A 42 -0.60 5.36 7.16
CA SER A 42 -1.88 5.68 7.78
C SER A 42 -2.27 4.56 8.73
N ALA A 43 -2.63 4.89 9.97
CA ALA A 43 -3.13 3.93 10.95
C ALA A 43 -3.92 4.64 12.06
N SER A 44 -4.93 3.96 12.60
CA SER A 44 -5.78 4.50 13.68
C SER A 44 -5.09 4.56 15.05
N TRP A 45 -4.02 3.79 15.25
CA TRP A 45 -3.26 3.77 16.51
C TRP A 45 -2.14 4.81 16.55
N LEU A 46 -1.87 5.51 15.44
CA LEU A 46 -0.86 6.57 15.43
C LEU A 46 -1.30 7.73 16.34
N PRO A 47 -0.34 8.40 17.00
CA PRO A 47 -0.63 9.63 17.72
C PRO A 47 -1.39 10.63 16.86
N SER A 48 -2.36 11.32 17.45
CA SER A 48 -3.15 12.35 16.76
C SER A 48 -2.32 13.58 16.41
N ARG A 49 -1.23 13.83 17.12
CA ARG A 49 -0.26 14.87 16.80
C ARG A 49 0.71 14.36 15.75
N GLU A 50 0.73 15.00 14.59
CA GLU A 50 1.51 14.58 13.42
C GLU A 50 3.01 14.40 13.73
N THR A 51 3.62 15.33 14.49
CA THR A 51 5.04 15.23 14.86
C THR A 51 5.34 13.96 15.65
N ASP A 52 4.44 13.57 16.53
CA ASP A 52 4.63 12.39 17.39
C ASP A 52 4.43 11.11 16.57
N ALA A 53 3.49 11.13 15.61
CA ALA A 53 3.31 10.04 14.66
C ALA A 53 4.51 9.85 13.73
N ILE A 54 5.09 10.95 13.23
CA ILE A 54 6.34 10.92 12.46
C ILE A 54 7.43 10.30 13.32
N SER A 55 7.64 10.79 14.55
CA SER A 55 8.67 10.26 15.46
C SER A 55 8.53 8.75 15.69
N VAL A 56 7.32 8.25 15.98
CA VAL A 56 7.07 6.82 16.17
C VAL A 56 7.53 6.00 14.96
N ILE A 57 7.24 6.48 13.75
CA ILE A 57 7.61 5.77 12.52
C ILE A 57 9.11 5.90 12.24
N THR A 58 9.69 7.11 12.33
CA THR A 58 11.12 7.32 12.08
C THR A 58 12.00 6.58 13.07
N ASP A 59 11.65 6.59 14.37
CA ASP A 59 12.42 5.87 15.39
C ASP A 59 12.44 4.37 15.08
N SER A 60 11.30 3.81 14.68
CA SER A 60 11.18 2.40 14.30
C SER A 60 11.96 2.08 13.01
N ILE A 61 12.06 3.00 12.06
CA ILE A 61 12.88 2.86 10.85
C ILE A 61 14.37 2.92 11.19
N PHE A 62 14.78 3.84 12.07
CA PHE A 62 16.18 4.02 12.47
C PHE A 62 16.75 2.80 13.22
N GLU A 63 15.91 2.01 13.88
CA GLU A 63 16.32 0.76 14.51
C GLU A 63 16.71 -0.36 13.53
N ILE A 64 16.19 -0.33 12.30
CA ILE A 64 16.33 -1.44 11.34
C ILE A 64 17.25 -1.14 10.15
N LEU A 65 17.44 0.13 9.82
CA LEU A 65 18.23 0.56 8.67
C LEU A 65 19.67 0.87 9.07
N ASP A 66 20.60 0.53 8.18
CA ASP A 66 21.98 0.99 8.31
C ASP A 66 22.17 2.39 7.72
N LYS A 67 23.36 2.98 7.90
CA LYS A 67 23.63 4.36 7.49
C LYS A 67 23.41 4.61 5.99
N ASP A 68 23.79 3.66 5.14
CA ASP A 68 23.68 3.83 3.69
C ASP A 68 22.23 3.66 3.22
N GLU A 69 21.46 2.81 3.90
CA GLU A 69 20.02 2.68 3.71
C GLU A 69 19.25 3.90 4.22
N LEU A 70 19.68 4.53 5.32
CA LEU A 70 19.08 5.75 5.84
C LEU A 70 19.20 6.93 4.87
N LEU A 71 20.30 6.99 4.09
CA LEU A 71 20.48 8.00 3.06
C LEU A 71 19.46 7.88 1.90
N GLN A 72 18.81 6.72 1.76
CA GLN A 72 17.76 6.51 0.77
C GLN A 72 16.38 6.96 1.26
N LEU A 73 16.20 7.24 2.55
CA LEU A 73 14.94 7.71 3.11
C LEU A 73 14.85 9.24 2.99
N SER A 74 13.91 9.73 2.17
CA SER A 74 13.70 11.16 1.98
C SER A 74 12.73 11.73 3.01
N ARG A 75 11.51 11.17 3.09
CA ARG A 75 10.46 11.66 4.00
C ARG A 75 9.63 10.53 4.59
N VAL A 76 9.02 10.82 5.74
CA VAL A 76 7.92 10.04 6.31
C VAL A 76 6.67 10.92 6.29
N ILE A 77 5.62 10.44 5.62
CA ILE A 77 4.37 11.18 5.41
C ILE A 77 3.25 10.43 6.11
N ILE A 78 2.58 11.11 7.04
CA ILE A 78 1.40 10.60 7.73
C ILE A 78 0.16 11.02 6.96
N LEU A 79 -0.69 10.07 6.59
CA LEU A 79 -1.90 10.26 5.80
C LEU A 79 -3.14 9.90 6.63
N ASN A 80 -4.23 10.62 6.40
CA ASN A 80 -5.55 10.18 6.86
C ASN A 80 -6.02 8.98 6.03
N ALA A 81 -6.77 8.05 6.64
CA ALA A 81 -7.27 6.87 5.93
C ALA A 81 -8.21 7.21 4.74
N ASP A 82 -8.81 8.40 4.77
CA ASP A 82 -9.73 8.90 3.75
C ASP A 82 -9.09 9.77 2.66
N GLU A 83 -7.76 9.95 2.69
CA GLU A 83 -7.04 10.77 1.71
C GLU A 83 -7.37 10.36 0.26
N PRO A 84 -7.67 11.32 -0.64
CA PRO A 84 -7.92 11.04 -2.05
C PRO A 84 -6.79 10.24 -2.71
N PHE A 85 -5.54 10.52 -2.32
CA PHE A 85 -4.36 9.80 -2.78
C PHE A 85 -4.46 8.29 -2.53
N ILE A 86 -4.81 7.87 -1.31
CA ILE A 86 -4.94 6.45 -0.97
C ILE A 86 -6.00 5.80 -1.86
N LYS A 87 -7.15 6.45 -2.03
CA LYS A 87 -8.25 5.95 -2.88
C LYS A 87 -7.81 5.74 -4.34
N GLU A 88 -7.03 6.67 -4.88
CA GLU A 88 -6.50 6.57 -6.25
C GLU A 88 -5.46 5.45 -6.37
N VAL A 89 -4.56 5.31 -5.39
CA VAL A 89 -3.59 4.21 -5.31
C VAL A 89 -4.30 2.86 -5.28
N VAL A 90 -5.30 2.68 -4.41
CA VAL A 90 -6.09 1.43 -4.34
C VAL A 90 -6.71 1.09 -5.69
N LYS A 91 -7.27 2.10 -6.36
CA LYS A 91 -7.94 1.94 -7.66
C LYS A 91 -6.95 1.54 -8.75
N LYS A 92 -5.78 2.19 -8.84
CA LYS A 92 -4.76 1.91 -9.87
C LYS A 92 -3.98 0.62 -9.61
N SER A 93 -3.76 0.27 -8.35
CA SER A 93 -3.06 -0.97 -8.00
C SER A 93 -3.86 -2.19 -8.40
N CYS A 94 -5.20 -2.13 -8.39
CA CYS A 94 -6.07 -3.27 -8.65
C CYS A 94 -5.68 -4.50 -7.79
N GLY A 95 -5.29 -4.26 -6.54
CA GLY A 95 -4.83 -5.32 -5.62
C GLY A 95 -3.36 -5.72 -5.77
N ARG A 96 -2.62 -5.15 -6.71
CA ARG A 96 -1.16 -5.34 -6.83
C ARG A 96 -0.43 -4.67 -5.66
N GLU A 97 0.66 -5.30 -5.24
CA GLU A 97 1.55 -4.77 -4.19
C GLU A 97 2.64 -3.83 -4.76
N ALA A 98 2.67 -3.64 -6.07
CA ALA A 98 3.62 -2.75 -6.72
C ALA A 98 2.97 -2.02 -7.91
N LEU A 99 3.38 -0.77 -8.08
CA LEU A 99 3.06 0.09 -9.22
C LEU A 99 4.37 0.68 -9.74
N SER A 100 4.44 0.91 -11.06
CA SER A 100 5.56 1.59 -11.69
C SER A 100 5.07 2.48 -12.82
N ASP A 101 5.76 3.60 -13.03
CA ASP A 101 5.49 4.59 -14.08
C ASP A 101 4.02 5.05 -14.10
N VAL A 102 3.54 5.51 -12.93
CA VAL A 102 2.15 5.94 -12.73
C VAL A 102 2.06 7.41 -12.32
N PHE A 103 1.07 8.10 -12.88
CA PHE A 103 0.68 9.43 -12.40
C PHE A 103 -0.45 9.30 -11.37
N ILE A 104 -0.27 9.83 -10.16
CA ILE A 104 -1.25 9.78 -9.06
C ILE A 104 -1.30 11.14 -8.37
N ASN A 105 -2.49 11.76 -8.33
CA ASN A 105 -2.73 13.03 -7.64
C ASN A 105 -1.71 14.15 -7.94
N GLY A 106 -1.28 14.29 -9.21
CA GLY A 106 -0.29 15.30 -9.60
C GLY A 106 1.17 14.85 -9.52
N LEU A 107 1.44 13.64 -9.02
CA LEU A 107 2.78 13.10 -8.82
C LEU A 107 3.11 12.04 -9.85
N GLU A 108 4.28 12.17 -10.49
CA GLU A 108 4.88 11.12 -11.30
C GLU A 108 5.65 10.16 -10.38
N ILE A 109 5.12 8.95 -10.24
CA ILE A 109 5.69 7.90 -9.39
C ILE A 109 6.42 6.91 -10.30
N ARG A 110 7.73 6.78 -10.07
CA ARG A 110 8.58 5.80 -10.74
C ARG A 110 8.29 4.40 -10.22
N ASN A 111 8.36 4.22 -8.91
CA ASN A 111 8.10 2.95 -8.25
C ASN A 111 7.29 3.19 -6.98
N MET A 112 6.29 2.34 -6.73
CA MET A 112 5.59 2.29 -5.45
C MET A 112 5.41 0.85 -5.01
N TYR A 113 5.71 0.57 -3.75
CA TYR A 113 5.46 -0.71 -3.10
C TYR A 113 4.40 -0.53 -2.01
N ILE A 114 3.30 -1.27 -2.10
CA ILE A 114 2.17 -1.20 -1.18
C ILE A 114 2.21 -2.45 -0.29
N PHE A 115 2.54 -2.27 0.99
CA PHE A 115 2.63 -3.38 1.94
C PHE A 115 1.27 -3.65 2.60
N SER A 116 0.62 -2.57 3.04
CA SER A 116 -0.69 -2.64 3.69
C SER A 116 -1.65 -1.59 3.16
N ASN A 117 -2.92 -1.95 3.14
CA ASN A 117 -4.02 -1.09 2.72
C ASN A 117 -5.30 -1.69 3.32
N GLN A 118 -5.98 -1.01 4.23
CA GLN A 118 -7.18 -1.51 4.95
C GLN A 118 -8.36 -1.83 4.01
N LYS A 119 -8.28 -1.52 2.72
CA LYS A 119 -9.21 -2.08 1.71
C LYS A 119 -8.74 -3.40 1.10
N LYS A 120 -7.73 -4.06 1.67
CA LYS A 120 -7.49 -5.50 1.52
C LYS A 120 -8.65 -6.22 2.25
N TYR A 121 -9.71 -6.53 1.51
CA TYR A 121 -10.61 -7.69 1.71
C TYR A 121 -12.01 -7.57 2.35
N GLU A 122 -12.77 -6.47 2.27
CA GLU A 122 -14.20 -6.55 2.70
C GLU A 122 -15.27 -6.56 1.60
N ASN A 123 -15.10 -6.00 0.39
CA ASN A 123 -16.26 -5.96 -0.55
C ASN A 123 -16.02 -6.18 -2.05
N VAL A 124 -14.80 -6.12 -2.61
CA VAL A 124 -14.67 -6.15 -4.09
C VAL A 124 -14.33 -7.53 -4.65
N ILE A 125 -13.51 -8.32 -3.96
CA ILE A 125 -13.11 -9.66 -4.43
C ILE A 125 -14.28 -10.65 -4.33
N SER A 126 -15.11 -10.56 -3.28
CA SER A 126 -16.32 -11.38 -3.12
C SER A 126 -17.41 -11.07 -4.17
N LEU A 127 -17.49 -9.84 -4.67
CA LEU A 127 -18.44 -9.46 -5.73
C LEU A 127 -17.97 -9.88 -7.13
N GLN A 128 -16.67 -9.75 -7.42
CA GLN A 128 -16.13 -10.16 -8.71
C GLN A 128 -16.11 -11.69 -8.88
N GLU A 129 -15.85 -12.46 -7.81
CA GLU A 129 -15.90 -13.92 -7.83
C GLU A 129 -17.33 -14.47 -7.89
N ARG A 130 -18.31 -13.79 -7.29
CA ARG A 130 -19.75 -14.13 -7.44
C ARG A 130 -20.23 -13.90 -8.87
N ASN A 131 -19.92 -12.74 -9.45
CA ASN A 131 -20.34 -12.42 -10.82
C ASN A 131 -19.69 -13.35 -11.87
N ARG A 132 -18.45 -13.83 -11.64
CA ARG A 132 -17.80 -14.79 -12.56
C ARG A 132 -18.45 -16.18 -12.56
N LYS A 133 -19.04 -16.60 -11.44
CA LYS A 133 -19.76 -17.89 -11.34
C LYS A 133 -21.15 -17.82 -11.94
N THR A 134 -21.88 -16.72 -11.73
CA THR A 134 -23.23 -16.52 -12.30
C THR A 134 -23.21 -16.46 -13.83
N VAL A 135 -22.24 -15.74 -14.42
CA VAL A 135 -22.11 -15.65 -15.89
C VAL A 135 -21.77 -17.01 -16.52
N HIS A 136 -21.07 -17.89 -15.81
CA HIS A 136 -20.73 -19.22 -16.34
C HIS A 136 -21.88 -20.23 -16.19
N GLN A 137 -22.66 -20.17 -15.10
CA GLN A 137 -23.85 -21.01 -14.93
C GLN A 137 -24.98 -20.65 -15.91
N ASP A 138 -25.25 -19.36 -16.12
CA ASP A 138 -26.29 -18.92 -17.07
C ASP A 138 -25.94 -19.24 -18.53
N PHE A 139 -24.65 -19.34 -18.86
CA PHE A 139 -24.20 -19.77 -20.19
C PHE A 139 -24.40 -21.28 -20.37
N GLU A 140 -23.96 -22.11 -19.42
CA GLU A 140 -24.09 -23.58 -19.48
C GLU A 140 -25.55 -24.08 -19.52
N GLU A 141 -26.46 -23.46 -18.78
CA GLU A 141 -27.89 -23.84 -18.78
C GLU A 141 -28.61 -23.47 -20.09
N ARG A 142 -28.14 -22.41 -20.76
CA ARG A 142 -28.75 -21.94 -22.02
C ARG A 142 -28.39 -22.80 -23.23
N TYR A 143 -27.29 -23.56 -23.17
CA TYR A 143 -26.90 -24.52 -24.22
C TYR A 143 -27.27 -25.97 -23.92
N ARG A 144 -27.71 -26.30 -22.70
CA ARG A 144 -28.21 -27.65 -22.37
C ARG A 144 -29.67 -27.88 -22.77
N ASN A 145 -30.46 -26.82 -22.99
CA ASN A 145 -31.88 -26.89 -23.34
C ASN A 145 -32.18 -26.71 -24.85
N VAL A 146 -31.16 -26.81 -25.71
CA VAL A 146 -31.29 -26.66 -27.18
C VAL A 146 -30.81 -27.92 -27.92
N GLY A 147 -30.76 -29.07 -27.23
CA GLY A 147 -30.40 -30.38 -27.78
C GLY A 147 -31.53 -31.37 -27.62
#